data_AF-A0A7W0JHQ2-F1
#
_entry.id   AF-A0A7W0JHQ2-F1
#
_cell.length_a   1.000
_cell.length_b   1.000
_cell.length_c   1.000
_cell.angle_alpha   90.00
_cell.angle_beta   90.00
_cell.angle_gamma   90.00
#
_symmetry.space_group_name_H-M   'P 1'
#
loop_
_entity.id
_entity.type
_entity.pdbx_description
1 polymer ?
#
loop_
_entity_poly.entity_id
_entity_poly.type
_entity_poly.pdbx_seq_one_letter_code
_entity_poly.pdbx_strand_id
1 'polypeptide(L)' 'TVTPERCYFRLHGRKGWRYVYEDGELEELSSMLPEGRESYVFFNNIKMLEDALRFKAIVEAGE' A
#
# COMPACT_ATOMS: atom_id res chain seq x y z
N THR A 1 -13.89 -12.48 10.69
CA THR A 1 -12.93 -13.52 10.26
C THR A 1 -11.61 -12.86 10.03
N VAL A 2 -10.64 -13.07 10.91
CA VAL A 2 -9.26 -12.60 10.71
C VAL A 2 -8.52 -13.70 9.96
N THR A 3 -7.81 -13.32 8.89
CA THR A 3 -6.99 -14.23 8.09
C THR A 3 -5.55 -14.05 8.58
N PRO A 4 -5.08 -14.82 9.57
CA PRO A 4 -3.79 -14.57 10.22
C PRO A 4 -2.59 -14.75 9.28
N GLU A 5 -2.79 -15.43 8.15
CA GLU A 5 -1.76 -15.72 7.16
C GLU A 5 -1.64 -14.64 6.07
N ARG A 6 -2.59 -13.70 6.02
CA ARG A 6 -2.67 -12.69 4.95
C ARG A 6 -2.87 -11.30 5.53
N CYS A 7 -1.91 -10.42 5.27
CA CYS A 7 -2.06 -9.02 5.65
C CYS A 7 -2.94 -8.29 4.65
N TYR A 8 -3.96 -7.59 5.13
CA TYR A 8 -4.85 -6.80 4.28
C TYR A 8 -4.76 -5.33 4.69
N PHE A 9 -4.26 -4.50 3.78
CA PHE A 9 -4.17 -3.06 3.94
C PHE A 9 -5.16 -2.39 3.01
N ARG A 10 -5.99 -1.49 3.55
CA ARG A 10 -6.90 -0.66 2.77
C ARG A 10 -6.68 0.80 3.10
N LEU A 11 -6.20 1.54 2.10
CA LEU A 11 -5.74 2.91 2.22
C LEU A 11 -6.83 3.86 1.71
N HIS A 12 -7.45 4.61 2.63
CA HIS A 12 -8.52 5.56 2.33
C HIS A 12 -8.06 7.03 2.23
N GLY A 13 -6.76 7.28 2.38
CA GLY A 13 -6.20 8.62 2.45
C GLY A 13 -6.32 9.25 3.83
N ARG A 14 -5.21 9.82 4.34
CA ARG A 14 -5.10 10.36 5.71
C ARG A 14 -6.03 11.56 5.98
N LYS A 15 -6.45 12.27 4.93
CA LYS A 15 -7.41 13.39 4.96
C LYS A 15 -8.62 13.17 4.03
N GLY A 16 -9.00 11.90 3.83
CA GLY A 16 -10.11 11.50 2.96
C GLY A 16 -9.68 11.15 1.53
N TRP A 17 -10.66 10.83 0.68
CA TRP A 17 -10.44 10.23 -0.64
C TRP A 17 -9.60 11.09 -1.61
N ARG A 18 -9.47 12.39 -1.38
CA ARG A 18 -8.67 13.31 -2.22
C ARG A 18 -7.18 13.34 -1.87
N TYR A 19 -6.76 12.51 -0.91
CA TYR A 19 -5.38 12.38 -0.50
C TYR A 19 -4.54 11.70 -1.58
N VAL A 20 -3.33 12.21 -1.80
CA VAL A 20 -2.33 11.64 -2.71
C VAL A 20 -1.17 11.20 -1.83
N TYR A 21 -0.76 9.94 -1.95
CA TYR A 21 0.37 9.44 -1.18
C TYR A 21 1.66 9.95 -1.83
N GLU A 22 2.59 10.37 -0.98
CA GLU A 22 3.95 10.68 -1.42
C GLU A 22 4.80 9.40 -1.43
N ASP A 23 5.84 9.36 -2.26
CA ASP A 23 6.70 8.18 -2.43
C ASP A 23 7.25 7.70 -1.08
N GLY A 24 7.68 8.63 -0.21
CA GLY A 24 8.16 8.28 1.13
C GLY A 24 7.11 7.62 2.02
N GLU A 25 5.82 7.98 1.90
CA GLU A 25 4.76 7.27 2.63
C GLU A 25 4.51 5.87 2.05
N LEU A 26 4.69 5.70 0.74
CA LEU A 26 4.57 4.40 0.06
C LEU A 26 5.76 3.47 0.42
N GLU A 27 6.98 4.01 0.53
CA GLU A 27 8.18 3.29 0.99
C GLU A 27 8.10 2.88 2.47
N GLU A 28 7.56 3.76 3.33
CA GLU A 28 7.30 3.40 4.72
C GLU A 28 6.25 2.28 4.79
N LEU A 29 5.23 2.33 3.93
CA LEU A 29 4.18 1.32 3.86
C LEU A 29 4.70 -0.02 3.35
N SER A 30 5.62 -0.03 2.37
CA SER A 30 6.25 -1.28 1.91
C SER A 30 7.12 -1.89 3.01
N SER A 31 7.84 -1.08 3.77
CA SER A 31 8.63 -1.54 4.92
C SER A 31 7.78 -2.11 6.06
N MET A 32 6.50 -1.69 6.16
CA MET A 32 5.55 -2.28 7.11
C MET A 32 4.96 -3.61 6.66
N LEU A 33 5.12 -4.00 5.38
CA LEU A 33 4.63 -5.28 4.90
C LEU A 33 5.49 -6.42 5.47
N PRO A 34 4.86 -7.48 6.02
CA PRO A 34 5.63 -8.62 6.52
C PRO A 34 6.28 -9.38 5.36
N GLU A 35 7.60 -9.47 5.40
CA GLU A 35 8.38 -10.31 4.49
C GLU A 35 7.97 -11.79 4.64
N GLY A 36 7.71 -12.46 3.51
CA GLY A 36 7.33 -13.88 3.49
C GLY A 36 5.85 -14.20 3.72
N ARG A 37 4.95 -13.21 3.71
CA ARG A 37 3.48 -13.42 3.73
C ARG A 37 2.78 -12.70 2.59
N GLU A 38 1.73 -13.32 2.08
CA GLU A 38 0.86 -12.69 1.08
C GLU A 38 0.19 -11.44 1.67
N SER A 39 0.57 -10.28 1.16
CA SER A 39 0.01 -8.98 1.56
C SER A 39 -0.84 -8.41 0.44
N TYR A 40 -2.07 -8.02 0.76
CA TYR A 40 -3.03 -7.42 -0.16
C TYR A 40 -3.19 -5.94 0.20
N VAL A 41 -2.67 -5.06 -0.66
CA VAL A 41 -2.76 -3.60 -0.47
C VAL A 41 -3.77 -3.02 -1.47
N PHE A 42 -4.82 -2.39 -0.96
CA PHE A 42 -5.86 -1.74 -1.74
C PHE A 42 -5.86 -0.23 -1.52
N PHE A 43 -5.66 0.51 -2.60
CA PHE A 43 -5.78 1.96 -2.64
C PHE A 43 -7.23 2.36 -2.95
N ASN A 44 -7.84 3.18 -2.09
CA ASN A 44 -9.21 3.67 -2.26
C ASN A 44 -9.26 5.20 -2.22
N ASN A 45 -8.23 5.84 -2.76
CA ASN A 45 -8.14 7.28 -2.97
C ASN A 45 -8.38 7.64 -4.45
N ILE A 46 -8.52 8.94 -4.74
CA ILE A 46 -8.82 9.45 -6.08
C ILE A 46 -7.73 9.10 -7.11
N LYS A 47 -6.48 9.01 -6.66
CA LYS A 47 -5.30 8.66 -7.46
C LYS A 47 -4.88 7.20 -7.30
N MET A 48 -5.80 6.31 -6.90
CA MET A 48 -5.50 4.90 -6.62
C MET A 48 -4.70 4.18 -7.70
N LEU A 49 -4.90 4.49 -8.98
CA LEU A 49 -4.15 3.88 -10.07
C LEU A 49 -2.68 4.32 -10.09
N GLU A 50 -2.43 5.63 -9.96
CA GLU A 50 -1.08 6.19 -9.91
C GLU A 50 -0.34 5.70 -8.67
N ASP A 51 -1.00 5.75 -7.49
CA ASP A 51 -0.42 5.28 -6.24
C ASP A 51 -0.12 3.77 -6.26
N ALA A 52 -1.01 2.95 -6.82
CA ALA A 52 -0.77 1.51 -6.95
C ALA A 52 0.41 1.19 -7.87
N LEU A 53 0.57 1.91 -8.98
CA LEU A 53 1.70 1.73 -9.89
C LEU A 53 3.03 2.13 -9.22
N ARG A 54 3.04 3.26 -8.49
CA ARG A 54 4.22 3.71 -7.74
C ARG A 54 4.58 2.73 -6.63
N PHE A 55 3.58 2.28 -5.87
CA PHE A 55 3.78 1.28 -4.82
C PHE A 55 4.31 -0.04 -5.38
N LYS A 56 3.78 -0.49 -6.52
CA LYS A 56 4.29 -1.69 -7.21
C LYS A 56 5.76 -1.54 -7.59
N ALA A 57 6.15 -0.39 -8.16
CA ALA A 57 7.53 -0.12 -8.52
C ALA A 57 8.46 -0.08 -7.30
N ILE A 58 8.00 0.48 -6.17
CA ILE A 58 8.76 0.50 -4.90
C ILE A 58 8.97 -0.92 -4.36
N VAL A 59 7.91 -1.75 -4.35
CA VAL A 59 8.00 -3.15 -3.92
C VAL A 59 8.93 -3.95 -4.83
N GLU A 60 8.80 -3.80 -6.16
CA GLU A 60 9.67 -4.48 -7.13
C GLU A 60 11.14 -3.99 -7.08
N ALA A 61 11.39 -2.76 -6.64
CA ALA A 61 12.76 -2.23 -6.49
C ALA A 61 13.42 -2.57 -5.16
N GLY A 62 12.64 -3.03 -4.16
CA GLY A 62 13.11 -3.40 -2.83
C GLY A 62 13.34 -4.90 -2.61
N GLU A 63 12.98 -5.75 -3.58
CA GLU A 63 13.36 -7.18 -3.66
C GLU A 63 14.77 -7.37 -4.25
#